data_AF-A0A0K2RLE3-F1
#
_entry.id   AF-A0A0K2RLE3-F1
#
_cell.length_a   1.000
_cell.length_b   1.000
_cell.length_c   1.000
_cell.angle_alpha   90.00
_cell.angle_beta   90.00
_cell.angle_gamma   90.00
#
_symmetry.space_group_name_H-M   'P 1'
#
loop_
_entity.id
_entity.type
_entity.pdbx_description
1 polymer ?
#
loop_
_entity_poly.entity_id
_entity_poly.type
_entity_poly.pdbx_seq_one_letter_code
_entity_poly.pdbx_strand_id
1 'polypeptide(L)' 'MHVGDVVILITYAEMTTEEAKAYQPKVVHVDRANKIVQLGSDPAEGITPGIMRPPHALNNAQLN' A
#
# COMPACT_ATOMS: atom_id res chain seq x y z
N MET A 1 -5.49 -15.46 -14.35
CA MET A 1 -4.07 -15.17 -14.15
C MET A 1 -3.33 -15.66 -15.37
N HIS A 2 -2.83 -14.73 -16.18
CA HIS A 2 -2.03 -15.00 -17.35
C HIS A 2 -0.67 -14.31 -17.20
N VAL A 3 0.30 -14.75 -18.00
CA VAL A 3 1.62 -14.10 -18.05
C VAL A 3 1.43 -12.66 -18.52
N GLY A 4 1.91 -11.70 -17.73
CA GLY A 4 1.82 -10.27 -18.03
C GLY A 4 0.70 -9.53 -17.29
N ASP A 5 -0.15 -10.22 -16.52
CA ASP A 5 -1.17 -9.57 -15.70
C ASP A 5 -0.51 -8.73 -14.57
N VAL A 6 -1.05 -7.54 -14.34
CA VAL A 6 -0.72 -6.74 -13.15
C VAL A 6 -1.57 -7.23 -11.99
N VAL A 7 -0.94 -7.54 -10.87
CA VAL A 7 -1.60 -8.12 -9.70
C VAL A 7 -1.19 -7.39 -8.42
N ILE A 8 -2.07 -7.45 -7.41
CA ILE A 8 -1.79 -6.93 -6.06
C ILE A 8 -1.74 -8.13 -5.11
N LEU A 9 -0.70 -8.21 -4.29
CA LEU A 9 -0.56 -9.21 -3.23
C LEU A 9 -0.86 -8.55 -1.88
N ILE A 10 -1.83 -9.11 -1.14
CA ILE A 10 -2.25 -8.59 0.17
C ILE A 10 -2.19 -9.71 1.19
N THR A 11 -1.58 -9.44 2.33
CA THR A 11 -1.62 -10.31 3.51
C THR A 11 -2.47 -9.66 4.59
N TYR A 12 -3.09 -10.50 5.41
CA TYR A 12 -3.91 -10.07 6.54
C TYR A 12 -3.35 -10.68 7.82
N ALA A 13 -3.56 -9.98 8.93
CA ALA A 13 -3.20 -10.44 10.27
C ALA A 13 -4.39 -10.19 11.20
N GLU A 14 -4.66 -11.14 12.09
CA GLU A 14 -5.57 -10.95 13.20
C GLU A 14 -4.84 -10.23 14.33
N MET A 15 -5.48 -9.21 14.91
CA MET A 15 -4.90 -8.32 15.90
C MET A 15 -6.01 -7.74 16.79
N THR A 16 -5.65 -7.33 17.99
CA THR A 16 -6.55 -6.58 18.88
C THR A 16 -6.85 -5.18 18.31
N THR A 17 -7.86 -4.50 18.85
CA THR A 17 -8.23 -3.15 18.37
C THR A 17 -7.12 -2.15 18.63
N GLU A 18 -6.45 -2.28 19.77
CA GLU A 18 -5.33 -1.45 20.21
C GLU A 18 -4.14 -1.62 19.28
N GLU A 19 -3.78 -2.87 18.95
CA GLU A 19 -2.72 -3.20 18.00
C GLU A 19 -3.04 -2.68 16.60
N ALA A 20 -4.29 -2.85 16.13
CA ALA A 20 -4.70 -2.40 14.80
C ALA A 20 -4.57 -0.89 14.59
N LYS A 21 -4.88 -0.10 15.63
CA LYS A 21 -4.75 1.36 15.57
C LYS A 21 -3.29 1.82 15.49
N ALA A 22 -2.38 1.09 16.12
CA ALA A 22 -0.95 1.42 16.14
C ALA A 22 -0.16 0.78 14.99
N TYR A 23 -0.76 -0.20 14.30
CA TYR A 23 -0.06 -0.98 13.28
C TYR A 23 0.19 -0.18 12.00
N GLN A 24 1.45 -0.16 11.57
CA GLN A 24 1.84 0.38 10.26
C GLN A 24 2.08 -0.76 9.28
N PRO A 25 1.26 -0.89 8.21
CA PRO A 25 1.45 -1.95 7.24
C PRO A 25 2.73 -1.72 6.44
N LYS A 26 3.26 -2.79 5.84
CA LYS A 26 4.38 -2.69 4.88
C LYS A 26 3.83 -2.73 3.47
N VAL A 27 3.95 -1.61 2.76
CA VAL A 27 3.51 -1.44 1.38
C VAL A 27 4.74 -1.41 0.48
N VAL A 28 4.76 -2.28 -0.53
CA VAL A 28 5.87 -2.39 -1.48
C VAL A 28 5.35 -2.05 -2.86
N HIS A 29 5.87 -0.98 -3.45
CA HIS A 29 5.61 -0.65 -4.84
C HIS A 29 6.73 -1.22 -5.71
N VAL A 30 6.34 -1.82 -6.84
CA VAL A 30 7.26 -2.42 -7.80
C VAL A 30 7.07 -1.83 -9.19
N ASP A 31 8.13 -1.88 -9.99
CA ASP A 31 8.06 -1.54 -11.42
C ASP A 31 7.59 -2.73 -12.28
N ARG A 32 7.56 -2.54 -13.61
CA ARG A 32 7.16 -3.56 -14.59
C ARG A 32 8.10 -4.77 -14.63
N ALA A 33 9.31 -4.66 -14.08
CA ALA A 33 10.29 -5.74 -13.98
C ALA A 33 10.33 -6.37 -12.57
N ASN A 34 9.30 -6.10 -11.74
CA ASN A 34 9.18 -6.53 -10.35
C ASN A 34 10.34 -6.06 -9.45
N LYS A 35 11.01 -4.96 -9.79
CA LYS A 35 11.99 -4.32 -8.91
C LYS A 35 11.28 -3.38 -7.94
N ILE A 36 11.72 -3.39 -6.69
CA ILE A 36 11.19 -2.50 -5.66
C ILE A 36 11.58 -1.06 -6.01
N VAL A 37 10.59 -0.19 -6.13
CA VAL A 37 10.78 1.25 -6.36
C VAL A 37 10.55 2.07 -5.10
N GLN A 38 9.67 1.59 -4.20
CA GLN A 38 9.36 2.27 -2.95
C GLN A 38 8.86 1.29 -1.88
N LEU A 39 9.26 1.58 -0.63
CA LEU A 39 8.72 0.98 0.58
C LEU A 39 7.99 2.08 1.36
N GLY A 40 6.80 1.79 1.85
CA GLY A 40 6.00 2.73 2.64
C GLY A 40 5.03 2.01 3.56
N SER A 41 4.18 2.78 4.21
CA SER A 41 3.11 2.27 5.08
C SER A 41 1.71 2.79 4.70
N ASP A 42 1.62 3.55 3.63
CA ASP A 42 0.35 4.05 3.09
C ASP A 42 -0.01 3.30 1.79
N PRO A 43 -1.08 2.50 1.79
CA PRO A 43 -1.51 1.76 0.61
C PRO A 43 -2.12 2.64 -0.48
N ALA A 44 -2.47 3.89 -0.18
CA ALA A 44 -3.06 4.83 -1.12
C ALA A 44 -2.09 5.95 -1.55
N GLU A 45 -0.80 5.80 -1.25
CA GLU A 45 0.24 6.73 -1.68
C GLU A 45 0.39 6.69 -3.21
N GLY A 46 0.08 7.80 -3.88
CA GLY A 46 0.24 7.94 -5.32
C GLY A 46 1.69 8.28 -5.68
N ILE A 47 2.51 7.27 -5.94
CA ILE A 47 3.95 7.45 -6.19
C ILE A 47 4.30 7.84 -7.65
N THR A 48 3.31 7.74 -8.55
CA THR A 48 3.50 8.01 -9.98
C THR A 48 2.91 9.37 -10.35
N PRO A 49 3.61 10.21 -11.13
CA PRO A 49 3.08 11.48 -11.61
C PRO A 49 1.73 11.31 -12.31
N GLY A 50 0.74 12.12 -11.93
CA GLY A 50 -0.61 12.08 -12.49
C GLY A 50 -1.57 11.10 -11.81
N ILE A 51 -1.13 10.34 -10.81
CA ILE A 51 -2.03 9.52 -9.97
C ILE A 51 -2.46 10.34 -8.76
N MET A 52 -3.78 10.43 -8.56
CA MET A 52 -4.38 11.08 -7.39
C MET A 52 -4.75 10.03 -6.35
N ARG A 53 -4.58 10.38 -5.07
CA ARG A 53 -5.12 9.59 -3.95
C ARG A 53 -6.64 9.41 -4.14
N PRO A 54 -7.20 8.20 -3.97
CA PRO A 54 -8.64 8.01 -4.02
C PRO A 54 -9.36 8.93 -3.02
N PRO A 55 -10.54 9.50 -3.38
CA PRO A 55 -11.19 10.55 -2.61
C PRO A 55 -11.63 10.13 -1.20
N HIS A 56 -11.72 8.83 -0.93
CA HIS A 56 -12.12 8.27 0.37
C HIS A 56 -10.99 7.53 1.11
N ALA A 57 -9.78 7.54 0.58
CA ALA A 57 -8.66 6.87 1.24
C ALA A 57 -8.16 7.72 2.43
N LEU A 58 -8.23 7.16 3.64
CA LEU A 58 -7.66 7.78 4.85
C LEU A 58 -6.18 8.04 4.66
N ASN A 59 -5.69 9.23 5.01
CA ASN A 59 -4.26 9.56 4.95
C ASN A 59 -3.51 9.02 6.16
N ASN A 60 -2.95 7.81 6.01
CA ASN A 60 -2.20 7.16 7.07
C ASN A 60 -0.94 7.92 7.49
N ALA A 61 -0.37 8.76 6.61
CA ALA A 61 0.77 9.61 6.95
C ALA A 61 0.41 10.78 7.88
N GLN A 62 -0.88 11.15 7.98
CA GLN A 62 -1.38 12.26 8.81
C GLN A 62 -1.96 11.80 10.16
N LEU A 63 -2.01 10.49 10.42
CA LEU A 63 -2.58 9.91 11.64
C LEU A 63 -1.57 9.73 12.78
N ASN A 64 -0.32 10.16 12.59
CA ASN A 64 0.75 10.11 13.59
C ASN A 64 1.01 11.49 14.21
#